data_AF-D8G1K5-F1
#
_entry.id   AF-D8G1K5-F1
#
_cell.length_a   1.000
_cell.length_b   1.000
_cell.length_c   1.000
_cell.angle_alpha   90.00
_cell.angle_beta   90.00
_cell.angle_gamma   90.00
#
_symmetry.space_group_name_H-M   'P 1'
#
loop_
_entity.id
_entity.type
_entity.pdbx_description
1 polymer ?
#
loop_
_entity_poly.entity_id
_entity_poly.type
_entity_poly.pdbx_seq_one_letter_code
_entity_poly.pdbx_strand_id
1 'polypeptide(L)'
;MLTNEKFRFIKAPVKTDDQGCLSLELETKATEYRVLSNDDGQILLDPMENIPEYERWLWRNQEALASVLRGLEQAAVGDVHYLGDFADYADLEIED
;
A
#
# COMPACT_ATOMS: atom_id res chain seq x y z
N MET A 1 -17.28 -8.66 16.01
CA MET A 1 -18.23 -9.36 15.12
C MET A 1 -17.95 -8.91 13.69
N LEU A 2 -17.39 -9.80 12.85
CA LEU A 2 -17.46 -9.62 11.40
C LEU A 2 -18.90 -9.95 10.99
N THR A 3 -19.70 -8.90 10.92
CA THR A 3 -21.14 -8.98 10.68
C THR A 3 -21.35 -9.22 9.19
N ASN A 4 -21.74 -10.43 8.81
CA ASN A 4 -22.41 -10.75 7.54
C ASN A 4 -21.54 -10.60 6.26
N GLU A 5 -20.60 -11.51 6.01
CA GLU A 5 -19.88 -11.57 4.74
C GLU A 5 -19.83 -13.00 4.20
N LYS A 6 -20.37 -13.19 2.99
CA LYS A 6 -20.45 -14.49 2.30
C LYS A 6 -19.04 -14.96 1.94
N PHE A 7 -18.39 -15.70 2.84
CA PHE A 7 -17.16 -16.40 2.52
C PHE A 7 -17.38 -17.32 1.32
N ARG A 8 -16.56 -17.14 0.29
CA ARG A 8 -16.58 -18.00 -0.89
C ARG A 8 -15.34 -18.88 -0.87
N PHE A 9 -15.54 -20.15 -1.15
CA PHE A 9 -14.45 -21.09 -1.35
C PHE A 9 -13.64 -20.70 -2.59
N ILE A 10 -12.36 -20.41 -2.41
CA ILE A 10 -11.44 -19.99 -3.49
C ILE A 10 -10.45 -21.08 -3.89
N LYS A 11 -10.12 -22.03 -2.99
CA LYS A 11 -9.13 -23.09 -3.24
C LYS A 11 -9.36 -24.29 -2.31
N ALA A 12 -8.89 -25.45 -2.74
CA ALA A 12 -8.79 -26.66 -1.93
C ALA A 12 -8.02 -26.44 -0.62
N PRO A 13 -8.26 -27.27 0.41
CA PRO A 13 -7.51 -27.20 1.67
C PRO A 13 -5.99 -27.26 1.41
N VAL A 14 -5.27 -26.30 1.99
CA VAL A 14 -3.81 -26.20 1.90
C VAL A 14 -3.22 -26.82 3.17
N LYS A 15 -2.16 -27.61 3.01
CA LYS A 15 -1.39 -28.13 4.15
C LYS A 15 -0.29 -27.15 4.52
N THR A 16 -0.03 -27.05 5.82
CA THR A 16 1.21 -26.42 6.31
C THR A 16 2.40 -27.29 5.97
N ASP A 17 3.54 -26.66 5.72
CA ASP A 17 4.82 -27.35 5.63
C ASP A 17 5.32 -27.80 7.01
N ASP A 18 6.49 -28.46 7.04
CA ASP A 18 7.13 -28.96 8.25
C ASP A 18 7.58 -27.84 9.21
N GLN A 19 7.58 -26.59 8.75
CA GLN A 19 7.90 -25.39 9.54
C GLN A 19 6.63 -24.68 10.04
N GLY A 20 5.44 -25.19 9.70
CA GLY A 20 4.16 -24.58 10.05
C GLY A 20 3.76 -23.41 9.16
N CYS A 21 4.46 -23.17 8.05
CA CYS A 21 4.12 -22.13 7.09
C CYS A 21 2.93 -22.56 6.22
N LEU A 22 1.97 -21.65 6.01
CA LEU A 22 0.79 -21.86 5.17
C LEU A 22 0.92 -21.05 3.88
N SER A 23 1.31 -21.71 2.78
CA SER A 23 1.46 -21.08 1.47
C SER A 23 0.14 -21.04 0.71
N LEU A 24 -0.48 -19.86 0.60
CA LEU A 24 -1.77 -19.70 -0.08
C LEU A 24 -1.63 -19.78 -1.61
N GLU A 25 -0.48 -19.38 -2.15
CA GLU A 25 -0.19 -19.32 -3.60
C GLU A 25 -1.31 -18.61 -4.38
N LEU A 26 -1.77 -17.47 -3.83
CA LEU A 26 -2.79 -16.63 -4.47
C LEU A 26 -2.10 -15.54 -5.27
N GLU A 27 -2.75 -15.07 -6.34
CA GLU A 27 -2.35 -13.82 -6.98
C GLU A 27 -2.47 -12.69 -5.95
N THR A 28 -1.33 -12.12 -5.57
CA THR A 28 -1.28 -11.14 -4.48
C THR A 28 -1.88 -9.82 -4.92
N LYS A 29 -3.00 -9.43 -4.29
CA LYS A 29 -3.61 -8.10 -4.50
C LYS A 29 -2.94 -7.00 -3.68
N ALA A 30 -2.19 -7.37 -2.65
CA ALA A 30 -1.47 -6.48 -1.74
C ALA A 30 -0.17 -7.14 -1.24
N THR A 31 0.76 -6.31 -0.77
CA THR A 31 2.01 -6.72 -0.12
C THR A 31 1.83 -7.03 1.37
N GLU A 32 0.82 -6.44 2.00
CA GLU A 32 0.51 -6.64 3.41
C GLU A 32 -0.96 -7.02 3.59
N TYR A 33 -1.24 -7.78 4.66
CA TYR A 33 -2.59 -8.20 5.01
C TYR A 33 -2.83 -7.97 6.50
N ARG A 34 -3.98 -7.40 6.84
CA ARG A 34 -4.47 -7.43 8.22
C ARG A 34 -4.98 -8.84 8.51
N VAL A 35 -4.51 -9.41 9.60
CA VAL A 35 -4.93 -10.74 10.06
C VAL A 35 -5.97 -10.56 11.17
N LEU A 36 -7.14 -11.15 10.97
CA LEU A 36 -8.27 -11.09 11.91
C LEU A 36 -8.67 -12.51 12.29
N SER A 37 -9.06 -12.72 13.54
CA SER A 37 -9.66 -13.97 14.01
C SER A 37 -11.00 -13.75 14.68
N ASN A 38 -11.82 -14.80 14.75
CA ASN A 38 -13.06 -14.82 15.52
C ASN A 38 -13.08 -15.98 16.53
N ASP A 39 -14.11 -16.01 17.37
CA ASP A 39 -14.28 -17.01 18.43
C ASP A 39 -14.48 -18.43 17.88
N ASP A 40 -14.87 -18.57 16.61
CA ASP A 40 -15.00 -19.84 15.90
C ASP A 40 -13.67 -20.37 15.33
N GLY A 41 -12.55 -19.64 15.55
CA GLY A 41 -11.21 -20.02 15.08
C GLY A 41 -10.98 -19.78 13.58
N GLN A 42 -11.85 -19.02 12.93
CA GLN A 42 -11.67 -18.62 11.53
C GLN A 42 -10.68 -17.47 11.43
N ILE A 43 -9.88 -17.47 10.36
CA ILE A 43 -8.93 -16.39 10.05
C ILE A 43 -9.40 -15.69 8.77
N LEU A 44 -9.47 -14.36 8.81
CA LEU A 44 -9.68 -13.50 7.65
C LEU A 44 -8.38 -12.75 7.35
N LEU A 45 -7.98 -12.77 6.07
CA LEU A 45 -6.86 -11.98 5.56
C LEU A 45 -7.44 -10.84 4.72
N ASP A 46 -7.30 -9.62 5.22
CA ASP A 46 -7.79 -8.40 4.57
C ASP A 46 -6.61 -7.66 3.91
N PRO A 47 -6.54 -7.57 2.57
CA PRO A 47 -5.43 -6.92 1.87
C PRO A 47 -5.32 -5.44 2.25
N MET A 48 -4.11 -4.98 2.53
CA MET A 48 -3.82 -3.58 2.86
C MET A 48 -2.84 -2.97 1.87
N GLU A 49 -3.17 -1.77 1.38
CA GLU A 49 -2.18 -0.88 0.79
C GLU A 49 -1.48 -0.15 1.93
N ASN A 50 -0.22 -0.50 2.21
CA ASN A 50 0.57 0.21 3.19
C ASN A 50 1.13 1.49 2.54
N ILE A 51 0.46 2.61 2.80
CA ILE A 51 0.97 3.93 2.48
C ILE A 51 1.92 4.33 3.62
N PRO A 52 3.22 4.56 3.34
CA PRO A 52 4.17 5.03 4.35
C PRO A 52 3.63 6.26 5.09
N GLU A 53 3.90 6.35 6.39
CA GLU A 53 3.31 7.41 7.23
C GLU A 53 3.63 8.83 6.72
N TYR A 54 4.86 9.04 6.21
CA TYR A 54 5.30 10.30 5.65
C TYR A 54 4.63 10.64 4.30
N GLU A 55 3.93 9.70 3.65
CA GLU A 55 3.14 9.91 2.43
C GLU A 55 1.63 10.03 2.71
N ARG A 56 1.19 9.69 3.92
CA ARG A 56 -0.23 9.68 4.30
C ARG A 56 -0.90 11.04 4.14
N TRP A 57 -0.15 12.13 4.33
CA TRP A 57 -0.66 13.49 4.16
C TRP A 57 -1.07 13.77 2.71
N LEU A 58 -0.33 13.25 1.73
CA LEU A 58 -0.59 13.47 0.31
C LEU A 58 -1.93 12.85 -0.08
N TRP A 59 -2.19 11.63 0.36
CA TRP A 59 -3.46 10.94 0.09
C TRP A 59 -4.67 11.58 0.78
N ARG A 60 -4.46 12.31 1.88
CA ARG A 60 -5.51 13.09 2.57
C ARG A 60 -5.76 14.45 1.90
N ASN A 61 -4.84 14.94 1.09
CA ASN A 61 -4.95 16.22 0.38
C ASN A 61 -5.14 15.98 -1.13
N GLN A 62 -6.41 15.95 -1.55
CA GLN A 62 -6.77 15.68 -2.95
C GLN A 62 -6.21 16.71 -3.93
N GLU A 63 -6.05 17.97 -3.52
CA GLU A 63 -5.48 19.02 -4.36
C GLU A 63 -3.98 18.78 -4.60
N ALA A 64 -3.23 18.48 -3.53
CA ALA A 64 -1.81 18.15 -3.62
C ALA A 64 -1.59 16.88 -4.47
N LEU A 65 -2.39 15.84 -4.24
CA LEU A 65 -2.35 14.60 -5.02
C LEU A 65 -2.59 14.85 -6.51
N ALA A 66 -3.63 15.62 -6.85
CA ALA A 66 -3.93 15.97 -8.25
C ALA A 66 -2.77 16.74 -8.90
N SER A 67 -2.12 17.64 -8.16
CA SER A 67 -0.95 18.37 -8.66
C SER A 67 0.24 17.45 -8.93
N VAL A 68 0.52 16.47 -8.05
CA VAL A 68 1.58 15.48 -8.24
C VAL A 68 1.30 14.60 -9.46
N LEU A 69 0.08 14.08 -9.58
CA LEU A 69 -0.31 13.24 -10.72
C LEU A 69 -0.16 13.97 -12.06
N ARG A 70 -0.61 15.24 -12.12
CA ARG A 70 -0.40 16.08 -13.31
C ARG A 70 1.08 16.26 -13.62
N GLY A 71 1.92 16.51 -12.62
CA GLY A 71 3.36 16.63 -12.80
C GLY A 71 4.02 15.37 -13.36
N LEU A 72 3.56 14.18 -12.92
CA LEU A 72 4.03 12.89 -13.45
C LEU A 72 3.66 12.72 -14.94
N GLU A 73 2.44 13.10 -15.33
CA GLU A 73 2.02 13.06 -16.73
C GLU A 73 2.85 13.99 -17.60
N GLN A 74 3.09 15.23 -17.14
CA GLN A 74 3.93 16.21 -17.83
C GLN A 74 5.37 15.72 -17.97
N ALA A 75 5.96 15.16 -16.91
CA ALA A 75 7.29 14.60 -16.94
C ALA A 75 7.42 13.44 -17.93
N ALA A 76 6.41 12.56 -18.01
CA ALA A 76 6.40 11.43 -18.93
C ALA A 76 6.42 11.85 -20.41
N VAL A 77 5.82 13.00 -20.74
CA VAL A 77 5.84 13.56 -22.11
C VAL A 77 6.98 14.56 -22.35
N GLY A 78 7.83 14.80 -21.36
CA GLY A 78 8.93 15.76 -21.44
C GLY A 78 8.51 17.23 -21.34
N ASP A 79 7.30 17.52 -20.89
CA ASP A 79 6.83 18.88 -20.58
C ASP A 79 7.39 19.33 -19.23
N VAL A 80 8.71 19.54 -19.18
CA VAL A 80 9.45 19.92 -17.98
C VAL A 80 10.29 21.16 -18.23
N HIS A 81 10.50 21.94 -17.17
CA HIS A 81 11.36 23.12 -17.21
C HIS A 81 12.52 22.94 -16.23
N TYR A 82 13.75 22.97 -16.74
CA TYR A 82 14.94 22.84 -15.91
C TYR A 82 15.25 24.18 -15.23
N LEU A 83 15.26 24.18 -13.90
CA LEU A 83 15.50 25.37 -13.07
C LEU A 83 16.92 25.45 -12.50
N GLY A 84 17.80 24.51 -12.87
CA GLY A 84 19.12 24.37 -12.28
C GLY A 84 19.23 23.14 -11.38
N ASP A 85 20.44 22.95 -10.84
CA ASP A 85 20.71 21.95 -9.82
C ASP A 85 20.42 22.57 -8.44
N PHE A 86 19.78 21.79 -7.56
CA PHE A 86 19.44 22.19 -6.20
C PHE A 86 20.31 21.49 -5.15
N ALA A 87 21.34 20.74 -5.56
CA ALA A 87 22.23 20.00 -4.65
C ALA A 87 22.89 20.89 -3.58
N ASP A 88 23.18 22.16 -3.92
CA ASP A 88 23.75 23.14 -2.99
C ASP A 88 22.84 23.46 -1.78
N TYR A 89 21.57 23.05 -1.82
CA TYR A 89 20.58 23.29 -0.78
C TYR A 89 20.19 22.03 0.02
N ALA A 90 20.81 20.88 -0.26
CA ALA A 90 20.41 19.60 0.35
C ALA A 90 20.66 19.54 1.87
N ASP A 91 21.69 20.24 2.36
CA ASP A 91 22.11 20.24 3.77
C ASP A 91 21.58 21.45 4.57
N LEU A 92 20.70 22.26 3.98
CA LEU A 92 20.11 23.38 4.71
C LEU A 92 19.22 22.86 5.84
N GLU A 93 19.56 23.24 7.09
CA GLU A 93 18.67 23.06 8.22
C GLU A 93 17.41 23.90 7.99
N ILE A 94 16.24 23.25 8.04
CA ILE A 94 14.95 23.93 7.99
C ILE A 94 14.69 24.46 9.40
N GLU A 95 14.71 25.78 9.58
CA GLU A 95 14.29 26.40 10.85
C GLU A 95 12.78 26.09 11.09
N ASP A 96 12.46 25.54 12.27
CA ASP A 96 11.11 25.17 12.72
C ASP A 96 10.13 26.36 12.82
#